data_AF-A0A258X8P0-F1
#
_entry.id   AF-A0A258X8P0-F1
#
_cell.length_a   1.000
_cell.length_b   1.000
_cell.length_c   1.000
_cell.angle_alpha   90.00
_cell.angle_beta   90.00
_cell.angle_gamma   90.00
#
_symmetry.space_group_name_H-M   'P 1'
#
loop_
_entity.id
_entity.type
_entity.pdbx_description
1 polymer ?
#
loop_
_entity_poly.entity_id
_entity_poly.type
_entity_poly.pdbx_seq_one_letter_code
_entity_poly.pdbx_strand_id
1 'polypeptide(L)' 'MQGTIWPSCAFLGRHGIPIFLFIFFNDILNLKDDPIQTVTFLKVNQDPAVAAERQSIVDVMCEDEKHNKFIIEM' A
#
# COMPACT_ATOMS: atom_id res chain seq x y z
N MET A 1 10.80 -36.80 8.38
CA MET A 1 11.33 -35.52 7.88
C MET A 1 10.66 -35.23 6.54
N GLN A 2 9.52 -34.55 6.57
CA GLN A 2 8.80 -34.10 5.36
C GLN A 2 8.70 -32.58 5.47
N GLY A 3 9.41 -31.90 4.57
CA GLY A 3 9.39 -30.45 4.45
C GLY A 3 8.03 -30.02 3.94
N THR A 4 7.33 -29.21 4.72
CA THR A 4 6.18 -28.45 4.26
C THR A 4 6.72 -27.31 3.40
N ILE A 5 6.65 -27.52 2.09
CA ILE A 5 6.80 -26.47 1.08
C ILE A 5 5.61 -25.52 1.29
N TRP A 6 5.84 -24.44 2.04
CA TRP A 6 4.92 -23.30 2.05
C TRP A 6 4.80 -22.78 0.62
N PRO A 7 3.58 -22.55 0.09
CA PRO A 7 3.42 -22.11 -1.27
C PRO A 7 3.92 -20.66 -1.34
N SER A 8 5.07 -20.50 -1.96
CA SER A 8 5.73 -19.24 -2.32
C SER A 8 4.94 -18.37 -3.32
N CYS A 9 3.65 -18.63 -3.55
CA CYS A 9 2.84 -17.95 -4.56
C CYS A 9 2.07 -16.71 -4.08
N ALA A 10 2.00 -16.42 -2.77
CA ALA A 10 1.31 -15.22 -2.29
C ALA A 10 2.20 -13.94 -2.26
N PHE A 11 3.49 -14.07 -2.60
CA PHE A 11 4.52 -13.06 -2.36
C PHE A 11 5.13 -12.53 -3.66
N LEU A 12 4.31 -12.09 -4.62
CA LEU A 12 4.81 -11.44 -5.85
C LEU A 12 3.97 -10.20 -6.19
N GLY A 13 3.92 -9.23 -5.28
CA GLY A 13 3.70 -7.86 -5.75
C GLY A 13 5.03 -7.12 -5.87
N ARG A 14 5.05 -6.07 -6.71
CA ARG A 14 6.22 -5.21 -6.90
C ARG A 14 6.76 -4.76 -5.54
N HIS A 15 8.07 -4.93 -5.33
CA HIS A 15 8.77 -4.48 -4.12
C HIS A 15 8.28 -5.05 -2.77
N GLY A 16 7.67 -6.24 -2.77
CA GLY A 16 7.24 -6.92 -1.53
C GLY A 16 5.91 -6.42 -0.97
N ILE A 17 5.19 -5.57 -1.72
CA ILE A 17 3.84 -5.14 -1.37
C ILE A 17 2.83 -6.14 -1.91
N PRO A 18 1.87 -6.62 -1.13
CA PRO A 18 0.95 -7.65 -1.59
C PRO A 18 -0.04 -7.10 -2.64
N ILE A 19 -0.37 -7.93 -3.64
CA ILE A 19 -1.20 -7.56 -4.81
C ILE A 19 -2.61 -7.10 -4.39
N PHE A 20 -3.16 -7.67 -3.31
CA PHE A 20 -4.49 -7.31 -2.83
C PHE A 20 -4.62 -5.83 -2.47
N LEU A 21 -3.53 -5.15 -2.08
CA LEU A 21 -3.58 -3.72 -1.77
C LEU A 21 -3.86 -2.89 -3.01
N PHE A 22 -3.25 -3.22 -4.15
CA PHE A 22 -3.53 -2.54 -5.41
C PHE A 22 -4.98 -2.74 -5.83
N ILE A 23 -5.50 -3.96 -5.72
CA ILE A 23 -6.90 -4.26 -6.05
C ILE A 23 -7.83 -3.48 -5.12
N PHE A 24 -7.56 -3.51 -3.81
CA PHE A 24 -8.36 -2.82 -2.80
C PHE A 24 -8.38 -1.30 -3.01
N PHE A 25 -7.22 -0.67 -3.20
CA PHE A 25 -7.14 0.79 -3.39
C PHE A 25 -7.79 1.22 -4.70
N ASN A 26 -7.56 0.50 -5.79
CA ASN A 26 -8.19 0.83 -7.06
C ASN A 26 -9.71 0.65 -7.02
N ASP A 27 -10.22 -0.34 -6.28
CA ASP A 27 -11.66 -0.58 -6.12
C ASP A 27 -12.33 0.47 -5.22
N ILE A 28 -11.78 0.74 -4.03
CA ILE A 28 -12.36 1.71 -3.08
C ILE A 28 -12.30 3.15 -3.60
N LEU A 29 -11.27 3.50 -4.37
CA LEU A 29 -11.14 4.80 -5.01
C LEU A 29 -11.79 4.85 -6.41
N ASN A 30 -12.31 3.73 -6.90
CA ASN A 30 -12.93 3.60 -8.22
C ASN A 30 -12.02 4.10 -9.36
N LEU A 31 -10.71 3.84 -9.25
CA LEU A 31 -9.69 4.22 -10.24
C LEU A 31 -9.68 3.19 -11.38
N LYS A 32 -10.42 3.52 -12.45
CA LYS A 32 -10.56 2.65 -13.64
C LYS A 32 -9.64 3.04 -14.80
N ASP A 33 -9.48 4.34 -15.02
CA ASP A 33 -8.74 4.86 -16.17
C ASP A 33 -7.24 5.03 -15.88
N ASP A 34 -6.91 5.35 -14.62
CA ASP A 34 -5.54 5.59 -14.15
C ASP A 34 -5.28 4.76 -12.87
N PRO A 35 -5.08 3.43 -12.99
CA PRO A 35 -4.91 2.57 -11.83
C PRO A 35 -3.54 2.80 -11.16
N ILE A 36 -3.51 2.62 -9.85
CA ILE A 36 -2.29 2.67 -9.04
C ILE A 36 -1.35 1.55 -9.46
N GLN A 37 -0.10 1.91 -9.75
CA GLN A 37 0.97 1.01 -10.17
C GLN A 37 2.07 0.84 -9.13
N THR A 38 2.26 1.86 -8.29
CA THR A 38 3.25 1.85 -7.22
C THR A 38 2.61 2.31 -5.92
N VAL A 39 2.93 1.62 -4.84
CA VAL A 39 2.52 1.93 -3.49
C VAL A 39 3.78 2.07 -2.65
N THR A 40 3.84 3.05 -1.76
CA THR A 40 4.94 3.23 -0.81
C THR A 40 4.38 3.66 0.53
N PHE A 41 4.65 2.86 1.57
CA PHE A 41 4.30 3.22 2.94
C PHE A 41 5.15 4.38 3.42
N LEU A 42 4.51 5.46 3.83
CA LEU A 42 5.19 6.60 4.40
C LEU A 42 5.41 6.36 5.89
N LYS A 43 6.54 6.86 6.39
CA LYS A 43 6.82 6.82 7.83
C LYS A 43 5.93 7.84 8.52
N VAL A 44 5.05 7.35 9.39
CA VAL A 44 4.28 8.23 10.29
C VAL A 44 5.26 8.93 11.24
N ASN A 45 5.06 10.23 11.46
CA ASN A 45 5.82 11.00 12.44
C ASN A 45 5.67 10.34 13.83
N GLN A 46 6.78 9.93 14.42
CA GLN A 46 6.83 9.21 15.70
C GLN A 46 6.92 10.15 16.90
N ASP A 47 6.89 11.47 16.69
CA ASP A 47 6.77 12.43 17.78
C ASP A 47 5.44 12.15 18.52
N PRO A 48 5.47 11.81 19.82
CA PRO A 48 4.28 11.43 20.56
C PRO A 48 3.22 12.53 20.63
N ALA A 49 3.60 13.82 20.56
CA ALA A 49 2.65 14.90 20.52
C ALA A 49 1.86 14.92 19.20
N VAL A 50 2.55 14.67 18.08
CA VAL A 50 1.95 14.64 16.74
C VAL A 50 1.21 13.32 16.47
N ALA A 51 1.77 12.21 16.94
CA ALA A 51 1.19 10.87 16.78
C ALA A 51 -0.11 10.71 17.59
N ALA A 52 -0.22 11.35 18.76
CA ALA A 52 -1.45 11.32 19.56
C ALA A 52 -2.62 12.09 18.91
N GLU A 53 -2.31 13.09 18.07
CA GLU A 53 -3.31 13.89 17.35
C GLU A 53 -3.72 13.26 16.01
N ARG A 54 -2.86 12.43 15.42
CA ARG A 54 -3.15 11.76 14.15
C ARG A 54 -4.12 10.60 14.34
N GLN A 55 -5.20 10.65 13.56
CA GLN A 55 -6.19 9.57 13.49
C GLN A 55 -5.85 8.51 12.43
N SER A 56 -5.07 8.88 11.41
CA SER A 56 -4.60 7.92 10.41
C SER A 56 -3.57 6.98 11.03
N ILE A 57 -3.79 5.68 10.84
CA ILE A 57 -2.92 4.59 11.24
C ILE A 57 -1.77 4.48 10.23
N VAL A 58 -2.05 4.74 8.95
CA VAL A 58 -1.06 4.59 7.88
C VAL A 58 -1.26 5.61 6.76
N ASP A 59 -0.15 6.24 6.37
CA ASP A 59 -0.08 7.11 5.20
C ASP A 59 0.57 6.32 4.05
N VAL A 60 -0.09 6.30 2.89
CA VAL A 60 0.34 5.53 1.73
C VAL A 60 0.50 6.47 0.54
N MET A 61 1.71 6.55 -0.03
CA MET A 61 1.95 7.22 -1.30
C MET A 61 1.63 6.28 -2.46
N CYS A 62 0.76 6.71 -3.34
CA CYS A 62 0.35 6.00 -4.55
C CYS A 62 0.82 6.77 -5.78
N GLU A 63 1.24 6.03 -6.81
CA GLU A 63 1.60 6.57 -8.11
C GLU A 63 0.86 5.78 -9.21
N ASP A 64 0.23 6.50 -10.14
CA ASP A 64 -0.44 5.94 -11.31
C ASP A 64 0.51 5.78 -12.52
N GLU A 65 -0.01 5.30 -13.64
CA GLU A 65 0.75 5.13 -14.89
C GLU A 65 1.24 6.46 -15.52
N LYS A 66 0.60 7.58 -15.18
CA LYS A 66 0.95 8.92 -15.66
C LYS A 66 1.92 9.64 -14.73
N HIS A 67 2.45 8.95 -13.72
CA HIS A 67 3.31 9.49 -12.68
C HIS A 67 2.64 10.53 -11.78
N ASN A 68 1.30 10.58 -11.75
CA ASN A 68 0.59 11.38 -10.76
C ASN A 68 0.74 10.73 -9.39
N LYS A 69 1.06 11.54 -8.38
CA LYS A 69 1.30 11.11 -7.01
C LYS A 69 0.27 11.67 -6.07
N PHE A 70 -0.27 10.82 -5.22
CA PHE A 70 -1.23 11.21 -4.20
C PHE A 70 -1.04 10.37 -2.94
N ILE A 71 -1.44 10.93 -1.81
CA ILE A 71 -1.36 10.28 -0.50
C ILE A 71 -2.76 9.84 -0.11
N ILE A 72 -2.88 8.59 0.28
CA ILE A 72 -4.06 8.04 0.95
C ILE A 72 -3.73 7.95 2.43
N GLU A 73 -4.52 8.64 3.25
CA GLU A 73 -4.46 8.56 4.72
C GLU A 73 -5.58 7.61 5.17
N MET A 74 -5.24 6.52 5.88
CA MET A 74 -6.19 5.55 6.43
C MET A 74 -6.10 5.50 7.94
#